data_AF-A0A6B3SU55-F1
#
_entry.id   AF-A0A6B3SU55-F1
#
_cell.length_a   1.000
_cell.length_b   1.000
_cell.length_c   1.000
_cell.angle_alpha   90.00
_cell.angle_beta   90.00
_cell.angle_gamma   90.00
#
_symmetry.space_group_name_H-M   'P 1'
#
loop_
_entity.id
_entity.type
_entity.pdbx_description
1 polymer ?
#
loop_
_entity_poly.entity_id
_entity_poly.type
_entity_poly.pdbx_seq_one_letter_code
_entity_poly.pdbx_strand_id
1 'polypeptide(L)'
;MPILEFLDRPFAVGVDWSMHDSREELNEEYGKHKGERRLIRKLDGVFVLGVYAENKSDDDIETEGVPRSPVAGAAALAMVEDCAILCERVSGSSKSAGDAMSAFWVCAVNDGVPLPGMDSLMPQGEARRLVSEFLERHPGASLIGSLEGAKASFETLLSTLKPSALSAVKLKRPTSRILPLAILALALTLAATGTLAYRFKSAAQREIAAASGAMNVVTKSAVELEKARQEARAKFRTEFDRAQAELRGRVPPQVQVGNWLDVVRQLPDAVSGWNPVAMECSLAQCKVSWQRGPYADALSAFDIPGGVIKDDTHVEQAWALDKFDKEDLPATPFSEEQRLQFTFKAIAERYHWSIQADRPADVQVAPSDGMAGLPAATIGKRGGLRVSFGDAAAQVIKLRRFAELGETFPVRLTSFSATGLDSRSYTFTVGGEYVLYQTEQKN
;
A
#
# COMPACT_ATOMS: atom_id res chain seq x y z
N MET A 1 -11.67 -19.26 -20.99
CA MET A 1 -11.18 -17.95 -21.48
C MET A 1 -11.04 -17.97 -23.01
N PRO A 2 -11.13 -16.81 -23.70
CA PRO A 2 -11.05 -16.74 -25.16
C PRO A 2 -9.59 -16.80 -25.67
N ILE A 3 -9.42 -17.41 -26.84
CA ILE A 3 -8.18 -17.41 -27.61
C ILE A 3 -8.41 -16.53 -28.84
N LEU A 4 -7.47 -15.61 -29.11
CA LEU A 4 -7.46 -14.80 -30.31
C LEU A 4 -6.41 -15.31 -31.29
N GLU A 5 -6.66 -15.18 -32.59
CA GLU A 5 -5.68 -15.53 -33.62
C GLU A 5 -5.03 -14.27 -34.17
N PHE A 6 -3.70 -14.22 -34.10
CA PHE A 6 -2.88 -13.20 -34.76
C PHE A 6 -1.75 -13.90 -35.49
N LEU A 7 -1.52 -13.57 -36.78
CA LEU A 7 -0.47 -14.19 -37.61
C LEU A 7 -0.48 -15.74 -37.56
N ASP A 8 -1.65 -16.36 -37.71
CA ASP A 8 -1.89 -17.82 -37.65
C ASP A 8 -1.47 -18.49 -36.33
N ARG A 9 -1.44 -17.72 -35.23
CA ARG A 9 -1.04 -18.19 -33.90
C ARG A 9 -2.11 -17.89 -32.86
N PRO A 10 -2.39 -18.85 -31.95
CA PRO A 10 -3.30 -18.63 -30.85
C PRO A 10 -2.64 -17.81 -29.74
N PHE A 11 -3.30 -16.74 -29.32
CA PHE A 11 -2.96 -15.90 -28.19
C PHE A 11 -4.03 -16.02 -27.10
N ALA A 12 -3.59 -16.33 -25.89
CA ALA A 12 -4.46 -16.35 -24.72
C ALA A 12 -4.72 -14.92 -24.24
N VAL A 13 -6.01 -14.64 -24.00
CA VAL A 13 -6.50 -13.39 -23.40
C VAL A 13 -7.12 -13.71 -22.05
N GLY A 14 -7.03 -12.80 -21.09
CA GLY A 14 -7.53 -13.08 -19.75
C GLY A 14 -6.56 -13.95 -18.95
N VAL A 15 -5.26 -13.82 -19.19
CA VAL A 15 -4.25 -14.48 -18.36
C VAL A 15 -4.21 -13.74 -17.02
N ASP A 16 -4.38 -14.47 -15.93
CA ASP A 16 -4.27 -13.92 -14.58
C ASP A 16 -2.79 -13.82 -14.20
N TRP A 17 -2.32 -12.59 -13.99
CA TRP A 17 -0.93 -12.28 -13.72
C TRP A 17 -0.72 -12.02 -12.23
N SER A 18 0.27 -12.69 -11.65
CA SER A 18 0.72 -12.45 -10.27
C SER A 18 2.24 -12.30 -10.22
N MET A 19 2.71 -11.46 -9.29
CA MET A 19 4.12 -11.17 -9.05
C MET A 19 4.49 -11.69 -7.67
N HIS A 20 5.68 -12.28 -7.55
CA HIS A 20 6.18 -12.93 -6.34
C HIS A 20 7.63 -12.53 -6.12
N ASP A 21 7.95 -12.10 -4.90
CA ASP A 21 9.30 -11.65 -4.54
C ASP A 21 10.25 -12.83 -4.30
N SER A 22 9.68 -13.98 -3.96
CA SER A 22 10.41 -15.20 -3.65
C SER A 22 9.98 -16.39 -4.51
N ARG A 23 10.87 -17.39 -4.61
CA ARG A 23 10.56 -18.64 -5.30
C ARG A 23 9.57 -19.49 -4.50
N GLU A 24 9.59 -19.34 -3.18
CA GLU A 24 8.72 -20.02 -2.24
C GLU A 24 7.26 -19.60 -2.44
N GLU A 25 6.97 -18.30 -2.47
CA GLU A 25 5.63 -17.75 -2.74
C GLU A 25 5.13 -18.16 -4.14
N LEU A 26 6.00 -18.07 -5.15
CA LEU A 26 5.70 -18.54 -6.50
C LEU A 26 5.27 -20.02 -6.48
N ASN A 27 6.00 -20.88 -5.76
CA ASN A 27 5.71 -22.31 -5.72
C ASN A 27 4.39 -22.61 -4.99
N GLU A 28 4.08 -21.86 -3.93
CA GLU A 28 2.82 -21.96 -3.21
C GLU A 28 1.64 -21.61 -4.13
N GLU A 29 1.71 -20.48 -4.81
CA GLU A 29 0.68 -20.04 -5.75
C GLU A 29 0.58 -20.98 -6.95
N TYR A 30 1.71 -21.39 -7.51
CA TYR A 30 1.77 -22.40 -8.57
C TYR A 30 1.09 -23.72 -8.16
N GLY A 31 1.15 -24.10 -6.89
CA GLY A 31 0.51 -25.29 -6.36
C GLY A 31 -1.03 -25.27 -6.41
N LYS A 32 -1.65 -24.08 -6.40
CA LYS A 32 -3.11 -23.88 -6.38
C LYS A 32 -3.75 -24.14 -7.74
N HIS A 33 -3.06 -23.82 -8.84
CA HIS A 33 -3.60 -23.81 -10.21
C HIS A 33 -3.42 -25.15 -10.95
N LYS A 34 -3.74 -26.28 -10.32
CA LYS A 34 -3.55 -27.64 -10.90
C LYS A 34 -4.41 -27.86 -12.15
N GLY A 35 -3.77 -28.31 -13.23
CA GLY A 35 -4.44 -28.59 -14.52
C GLY A 35 -4.51 -27.39 -15.47
N GLU A 36 -4.28 -26.18 -14.98
CA GLU A 36 -4.32 -24.95 -15.78
C GLU A 36 -3.01 -24.70 -16.52
N ARG A 37 -3.09 -23.99 -17.65
CA ARG A 37 -1.90 -23.61 -18.43
C ARG A 37 -1.21 -22.44 -17.76
N ARG A 38 0.11 -22.49 -17.69
CA ARG A 38 0.91 -21.54 -16.89
C ARG A 38 2.15 -21.07 -17.62
N LEU A 39 2.55 -19.83 -17.33
CA LEU A 39 3.82 -19.25 -17.73
C LEU A 39 4.53 -18.72 -16.48
N ILE A 40 5.80 -19.07 -16.30
CA ILE A 40 6.66 -18.50 -15.26
C ILE A 40 7.78 -17.74 -15.95
N ARG A 41 8.01 -16.50 -15.54
CA ARG A 41 9.19 -15.71 -15.92
C ARG A 41 9.88 -15.15 -14.68
N LYS A 42 11.18 -14.93 -14.77
CA LYS A 42 11.93 -14.12 -13.82
C LYS A 42 12.37 -12.85 -14.53
N LEU A 43 11.99 -11.69 -14.00
CA LEU A 43 12.25 -10.37 -14.55
C LEU A 43 12.78 -9.49 -13.43
N ASP A 44 14.00 -8.98 -13.55
CA ASP A 44 14.64 -8.05 -12.61
C ASP A 44 14.51 -8.44 -11.12
N GLY A 45 14.63 -9.74 -10.84
CA GLY A 45 14.56 -10.29 -9.48
C GLY A 45 13.16 -10.74 -9.05
N VAL A 46 12.10 -10.30 -9.73
CA VAL A 46 10.71 -10.67 -9.47
C VAL A 46 10.32 -11.91 -10.28
N PHE A 47 9.55 -12.81 -9.67
CA PHE A 47 8.94 -13.95 -10.34
C PHE A 47 7.52 -13.60 -10.79
N VAL A 48 7.23 -13.77 -12.07
CA VAL A 48 5.92 -13.49 -12.66
C VAL A 48 5.26 -14.81 -13.06
N LEU A 49 4.05 -15.04 -12.56
CA LEU A 49 3.23 -16.18 -12.88
C LEU A 49 2.00 -15.72 -13.67
N GLY A 50 1.86 -16.20 -14.90
CA GLY A 50 0.65 -16.08 -15.70
C GLY A 50 -0.13 -17.39 -15.66
N VAL A 51 -1.40 -17.33 -15.28
CA VAL A 51 -2.31 -18.47 -15.18
C VAL A 51 -3.45 -18.33 -16.17
N TYR A 52 -3.73 -19.38 -16.93
CA TYR A 52 -4.80 -19.40 -17.92
C TYR A 52 -5.74 -20.58 -17.68
N ALA A 53 -6.94 -20.26 -17.21
CA ALA A 53 -8.04 -21.20 -17.03
C ALA A 53 -8.68 -21.52 -18.40
N GLU A 54 -8.34 -22.69 -18.92
CA GLU A 54 -8.94 -23.24 -20.13
C GLU A 54 -10.38 -23.70 -19.80
N ASN A 55 -11.37 -23.26 -20.60
CA ASN A 55 -12.74 -23.72 -20.39
C ASN A 55 -12.79 -25.20 -20.75
N LYS A 56 -13.17 -26.05 -19.78
CA LYS A 56 -13.24 -27.52 -19.96
C LYS A 56 -14.22 -27.97 -21.04
N SER A 57 -15.04 -27.08 -21.60
CA SER A 57 -15.96 -27.40 -22.71
C SER A 57 -15.26 -27.58 -24.05
N ASP A 58 -13.99 -27.18 -24.19
CA ASP A 58 -13.23 -27.30 -25.45
C ASP A 58 -12.43 -28.61 -25.55
N ASP A 59 -12.57 -29.53 -24.59
CA ASP A 59 -11.92 -30.86 -24.61
C ASP A 59 -12.47 -31.78 -25.73
N ASP A 60 -13.55 -31.39 -26.43
CA ASP A 60 -14.16 -32.16 -27.54
C ASP A 60 -13.67 -31.76 -28.94
N ILE A 61 -12.73 -30.81 -29.07
CA ILE A 61 -12.09 -30.49 -30.36
C ILE A 61 -10.65 -31.05 -30.37
N GLU A 62 -10.52 -32.37 -30.18
CA GLU A 62 -9.39 -33.13 -30.72
C GLU A 62 -9.54 -33.24 -32.25
N THR A 63 -9.59 -32.11 -32.95
CA THR A 63 -9.24 -32.12 -34.38
C THR A 63 -7.78 -32.54 -34.51
N GLU A 64 -7.48 -33.41 -35.49
CA GLU A 64 -6.22 -34.13 -35.75
C GLU A 64 -4.93 -33.27 -35.95
N GLY A 65 -4.79 -32.13 -35.29
CA GLY A 65 -3.59 -31.31 -35.24
C GLY A 65 -3.10 -31.14 -33.80
N VAL A 66 -1.79 -31.22 -33.59
CA VAL A 66 -1.14 -30.97 -32.29
C VAL A 66 -1.73 -29.71 -31.64
N PRO A 67 -2.34 -29.78 -30.44
CA PRO A 67 -2.93 -28.62 -29.80
C PRO A 67 -1.85 -27.56 -29.57
N ARG A 68 -1.91 -26.48 -30.37
CA ARG A 68 -0.93 -25.39 -30.30
C ARG A 68 -1.11 -24.69 -28.97
N SER A 69 -0.11 -24.77 -28.10
CA SER A 69 -0.15 -24.05 -26.82
C SER A 69 -0.20 -22.54 -27.09
N PRO A 70 -1.20 -21.82 -26.54
CA PRO A 70 -1.37 -20.41 -26.82
C PRO A 70 -0.21 -19.59 -26.24
N VAL A 71 0.11 -18.50 -26.92
CA VAL A 71 1.06 -17.49 -26.45
C VAL A 71 0.34 -16.57 -25.47
N ALA A 72 0.95 -16.26 -24.32
CA ALA A 72 0.41 -15.26 -23.42
C ALA A 72 0.62 -13.86 -24.03
N GLY A 73 -0.47 -13.20 -24.42
CA GLY A 73 -0.41 -11.96 -25.19
C GLY A 73 0.29 -10.81 -24.49
N ALA A 74 -0.05 -10.55 -23.23
CA ALA A 74 0.61 -9.51 -22.42
C ALA A 74 2.12 -9.78 -22.23
N ALA A 75 2.52 -11.05 -22.09
CA ALA A 75 3.93 -11.40 -21.99
C ALA A 75 4.68 -11.24 -23.33
N ALA A 76 4.02 -11.41 -24.47
CA ALA A 76 4.60 -11.12 -25.78
C ALA A 76 4.80 -9.61 -25.98
N LEU A 77 3.83 -8.78 -25.57
CA LEU A 77 3.97 -7.32 -25.55
C LEU A 77 5.17 -6.90 -24.69
N ALA A 78 5.31 -7.50 -23.51
CA ALA A 78 6.42 -7.28 -22.59
C ALA A 78 7.80 -7.74 -23.10
N MET A 79 7.89 -8.36 -24.28
CA MET A 79 9.18 -8.65 -24.92
C MET A 79 9.65 -7.51 -25.84
N VAL A 80 8.78 -6.56 -26.16
CA VAL A 80 9.06 -5.49 -27.13
C VAL A 80 9.03 -4.11 -26.47
N GLU A 81 8.13 -3.90 -25.52
CA GLU A 81 7.98 -2.64 -24.81
C GLU A 81 8.08 -2.88 -23.30
N ASP A 82 8.88 -2.04 -22.62
CA ASP A 82 9.02 -2.11 -21.17
C ASP A 82 7.80 -1.47 -20.47
N CYS A 83 7.22 -0.41 -21.02
CA CYS A 83 6.02 0.24 -20.49
C CYS A 83 5.04 0.56 -21.61
N ALA A 84 3.94 -0.19 -21.69
CA ALA A 84 2.95 -0.06 -22.75
C ALA A 84 1.56 -0.56 -22.34
N ILE A 85 0.54 -0.05 -23.02
CA ILE A 85 -0.82 -0.58 -22.96
C ILE A 85 -1.30 -0.93 -24.36
N LEU A 86 -1.76 -2.17 -24.51
CA LEU A 86 -2.46 -2.66 -25.69
C LEU A 86 -3.95 -2.42 -25.54
N CYS A 87 -4.58 -1.93 -26.59
CA CYS A 87 -6.03 -1.91 -26.76
C CYS A 87 -6.38 -2.31 -28.20
N GLU A 88 -6.56 -3.61 -28.43
CA GLU A 88 -6.86 -4.18 -29.74
C GLU A 88 -8.36 -4.46 -29.89
N ARG A 89 -8.95 -4.01 -30.99
CA ARG A 89 -10.32 -4.34 -31.34
C ARG A 89 -10.40 -5.81 -31.73
N VAL A 90 -11.28 -6.55 -31.06
CA VAL A 90 -11.52 -7.95 -31.35
C VAL A 90 -12.86 -8.08 -32.06
N SER A 91 -12.80 -8.51 -33.32
CA SER A 91 -14.00 -8.91 -34.06
C SER A 91 -14.40 -10.30 -33.58
N GLY A 92 -15.48 -10.39 -32.80
CA GLY A 92 -15.95 -11.67 -32.28
C GLY A 92 -16.36 -12.61 -33.42
N SER A 93 -15.63 -13.69 -33.61
CA SER A 93 -16.14 -14.92 -34.27
C SER A 93 -16.69 -15.89 -33.21
N SER A 94 -17.23 -15.38 -32.10
CA SER A 94 -17.85 -16.21 -31.08
C SER A 94 -19.05 -16.93 -31.69
N LYS A 95 -18.91 -18.23 -31.93
CA LYS A 95 -19.98 -19.14 -32.39
C LYS A 95 -21.11 -19.31 -31.36
N SER A 96 -21.04 -18.64 -30.22
CA SER A 96 -22.07 -18.68 -29.18
C SER A 96 -22.92 -17.41 -29.22
N ALA A 97 -24.03 -17.53 -29.95
CA ALA A 97 -25.32 -16.83 -29.82
C ALA A 97 -25.36 -15.36 -29.36
N GLY A 98 -25.83 -14.47 -30.24
CA GLY A 98 -26.82 -13.45 -29.87
C GLY A 98 -26.43 -12.00 -30.03
N ASP A 99 -25.24 -11.59 -29.58
CA ASP A 99 -24.81 -10.19 -29.61
C ASP A 99 -23.36 -10.08 -30.06
N ALA A 100 -23.16 -9.71 -31.33
CA ALA A 100 -21.85 -9.32 -31.85
C ALA A 100 -21.45 -7.94 -31.31
N MET A 101 -21.28 -7.83 -29.98
CA MET A 101 -20.64 -6.65 -29.40
C MET A 101 -19.16 -6.67 -29.75
N SER A 102 -18.67 -5.58 -30.33
CA SER A 102 -17.24 -5.35 -30.51
C SER A 102 -16.57 -5.28 -29.14
N ALA A 103 -15.81 -6.31 -28.80
CA ALA A 103 -14.98 -6.34 -27.61
C ALA A 103 -13.61 -5.73 -27.92
N PHE A 104 -12.99 -5.12 -26.92
CA PHE A 104 -11.59 -4.70 -26.98
C PHE A 104 -10.79 -5.56 -26.02
N TRP A 105 -9.69 -6.12 -26.51
CA TRP A 105 -8.68 -6.74 -25.67
C TRP A 105 -7.73 -5.66 -25.16
N VAL A 106 -7.71 -5.51 -23.84
CA VAL A 106 -6.79 -4.64 -23.16
C VAL A 106 -5.78 -5.48 -22.41
N CYS A 107 -4.49 -5.17 -22.54
CA CYS A 107 -3.44 -5.66 -21.65
C CYS A 107 -2.38 -4.58 -21.41
N ALA A 108 -1.84 -4.51 -20.19
CA ALA A 108 -0.85 -3.51 -19.82
C ALA A 108 0.42 -4.16 -19.30
N VAL A 109 1.55 -3.53 -19.60
CA VAL A 109 2.89 -3.93 -19.17
C VAL A 109 3.57 -2.71 -18.57
N ASN A 110 4.22 -2.88 -17.42
CA ASN A 110 5.08 -1.88 -16.81
C ASN A 110 6.40 -2.52 -16.38
N ASP A 111 7.52 -1.87 -16.67
CA ASP A 111 8.89 -2.38 -16.45
C ASP A 111 9.10 -3.83 -16.97
N GLY A 112 8.54 -4.13 -18.15
CA GLY A 112 8.61 -5.45 -18.79
C GLY A 112 7.75 -6.52 -18.11
N VAL A 113 6.90 -6.15 -17.15
CA VAL A 113 6.03 -7.05 -16.40
C VAL A 113 4.55 -6.82 -16.76
N PRO A 114 3.82 -7.87 -17.21
CA PRO A 114 2.37 -7.79 -17.35
C PRO A 114 1.67 -7.46 -16.03
N LEU A 115 0.76 -6.49 -16.06
CA LEU A 115 0.07 -6.02 -14.85
C LEU A 115 -1.11 -6.93 -14.45
N PRO A 116 -1.24 -7.29 -13.16
CA PRO A 116 -2.40 -8.02 -12.63
C PRO A 116 -3.72 -7.31 -12.94
N GLY A 117 -4.75 -8.09 -13.31
CA GLY A 117 -6.10 -7.59 -13.59
C GLY A 117 -6.24 -6.74 -14.87
N MET A 118 -5.16 -6.50 -15.61
CA MET A 118 -5.17 -5.62 -16.78
C MET A 118 -5.26 -6.36 -18.11
N ASP A 119 -5.17 -7.69 -18.14
CA ASP A 119 -5.32 -8.53 -19.34
C ASP A 119 -6.76 -9.06 -19.44
N SER A 120 -7.63 -8.41 -20.22
CA SER A 120 -9.05 -8.80 -20.32
C SER A 120 -9.74 -8.29 -21.59
N LEU A 121 -10.89 -8.90 -21.91
CA LEU A 121 -11.82 -8.37 -22.92
C LEU A 121 -12.85 -7.48 -22.25
N MET A 122 -13.09 -6.29 -22.80
CA MET A 122 -14.06 -5.34 -22.26
C MET A 122 -14.76 -4.52 -23.35
N PRO A 123 -15.89 -3.87 -23.04
CA PRO A 123 -16.54 -2.94 -23.96
C PRO A 123 -15.65 -1.72 -24.29
N GLN A 124 -15.87 -1.09 -25.44
CA GLN A 124 -15.08 0.04 -25.91
C GLN A 124 -14.95 1.20 -24.90
N GLY A 125 -16.05 1.54 -24.21
CA GLY A 125 -16.06 2.64 -23.25
C GLY A 125 -15.14 2.37 -22.05
N GLU A 126 -15.17 1.15 -21.53
CA GLU A 126 -14.31 0.71 -20.43
C GLU A 126 -12.84 0.64 -20.87
N ALA A 127 -12.59 0.10 -22.07
CA ALA A 127 -11.25 0.04 -22.64
C ALA A 127 -10.61 1.42 -22.77
N ARG A 128 -11.36 2.40 -23.29
CA ARG A 128 -10.88 3.79 -23.42
C ARG A 128 -10.58 4.41 -22.07
N ARG A 129 -11.45 4.22 -21.07
CA ARG A 129 -11.22 4.73 -19.72
C ARG A 129 -9.95 4.15 -19.11
N LEU A 130 -9.77 2.83 -19.19
CA LEU A 130 -8.61 2.14 -18.63
C LEU A 130 -7.31 2.56 -19.34
N VAL A 131 -7.35 2.75 -20.66
CA VAL A 131 -6.22 3.30 -21.44
C VAL A 131 -5.85 4.71 -20.96
N SER A 132 -6.83 5.61 -20.81
CA SER A 132 -6.58 6.96 -20.31
C SER A 132 -5.97 6.96 -18.91
N GLU A 133 -6.55 6.20 -17.97
CA GLU A 133 -6.04 6.08 -16.59
C GLU A 133 -4.62 5.49 -16.52
N PHE A 134 -4.28 4.58 -17.44
CA PHE A 134 -2.94 4.01 -17.51
C PHE A 134 -1.92 5.02 -18.04
N LEU A 135 -2.24 5.70 -19.14
CA LEU A 135 -1.35 6.70 -19.75
C LEU A 135 -1.14 7.93 -18.85
N GLU A 136 -2.15 8.31 -18.05
CA GLU A 136 -2.02 9.38 -17.05
C GLU A 136 -1.04 9.00 -15.92
N ARG A 137 -1.07 7.75 -15.46
CA ARG A 137 -0.18 7.25 -14.40
C ARG A 137 1.24 6.97 -14.89
N HIS A 138 1.39 6.63 -16.17
CA HIS A 138 2.68 6.28 -16.79
C HIS A 138 2.99 7.23 -17.95
N PRO A 139 3.35 8.50 -17.67
CA PRO A 139 3.68 9.48 -18.70
C PRO A 139 4.95 9.03 -19.45
N GLY A 140 4.77 8.44 -20.62
CA GLY A 140 5.84 7.83 -21.42
C GLY A 140 5.52 6.43 -21.93
N ALA A 141 4.45 5.80 -21.44
CA ALA A 141 4.01 4.50 -21.93
C ALA A 141 3.54 4.55 -23.39
N SER A 142 3.87 3.53 -24.17
CA SER A 142 3.39 3.37 -25.55
C SER A 142 1.93 2.88 -25.57
N LEU A 143 1.06 3.56 -26.32
CA LEU A 143 -0.25 3.01 -26.69
C LEU A 143 -0.11 2.11 -27.92
N ILE A 144 -0.54 0.86 -27.82
CA ILE A 144 -0.51 -0.13 -28.90
C ILE A 144 -1.95 -0.56 -29.23
N GLY A 145 -2.22 -0.87 -30.49
CA GLY A 145 -3.46 -1.53 -30.92
C GLY A 145 -4.25 -0.71 -31.93
N SER A 146 -5.58 -0.78 -31.85
CA SER A 146 -6.48 -0.19 -32.86
C SER A 146 -7.15 1.12 -32.43
N LEU A 147 -6.77 1.69 -31.28
CA LEU A 147 -7.21 3.03 -30.89
C LEU A 147 -6.44 4.12 -31.63
N GLU A 148 -7.07 5.29 -31.77
CA GLU A 148 -6.43 6.48 -32.32
C GLU A 148 -5.27 6.91 -31.41
N GLY A 149 -4.14 7.30 -32.02
CA GLY A 149 -2.91 7.64 -31.29
C GLY A 149 -2.04 6.44 -30.92
N ALA A 150 -2.42 5.21 -31.28
CA ALA A 150 -1.56 4.05 -31.10
C ALA A 150 -0.29 4.13 -31.97
N LYS A 151 0.86 3.78 -31.38
CA LYS A 151 2.18 3.76 -32.01
C LYS A 151 2.27 2.71 -33.13
N ALA A 152 1.63 1.55 -32.94
CA ALA A 152 1.57 0.45 -33.89
C ALA A 152 0.42 -0.52 -33.55
N SER A 153 0.02 -1.35 -34.50
CA SER A 153 -0.89 -2.48 -34.23
C SER A 153 -0.18 -3.62 -33.51
N PHE A 154 -0.92 -4.48 -32.81
CA PHE A 154 -0.33 -5.64 -32.14
C PHE A 154 0.37 -6.58 -33.13
N GLU A 155 -0.23 -6.85 -34.28
CA GLU A 155 0.37 -7.69 -35.32
C GLU A 155 1.71 -7.14 -35.84
N THR A 156 1.79 -5.82 -35.98
CA THR A 156 3.03 -5.16 -36.41
C THR A 156 4.14 -5.39 -35.39
N LEU A 157 3.85 -5.25 -34.08
CA LEU A 157 4.83 -5.57 -33.04
C LEU A 157 5.21 -7.04 -33.03
N LEU A 158 4.24 -7.95 -33.17
CA LEU A 158 4.51 -9.39 -33.20
C LEU A 158 5.45 -9.79 -34.35
N SER A 159 5.37 -9.12 -35.49
CA SER A 159 6.24 -9.38 -36.64
C SER A 159 7.73 -9.07 -36.36
N THR A 160 8.01 -8.23 -35.35
CA THR A 160 9.38 -7.91 -34.92
C THR A 160 10.00 -8.99 -34.03
N LEU A 161 9.17 -9.86 -33.43
CA LEU A 161 9.61 -10.90 -32.51
C LEU A 161 10.08 -12.15 -33.25
N LYS A 162 11.25 -12.66 -32.86
CA LYS A 162 11.76 -13.95 -33.35
C LYS A 162 10.85 -15.10 -32.88
N PRO A 163 10.69 -16.19 -33.66
CA PRO A 163 9.91 -17.35 -33.24
C PRO A 163 10.34 -18.00 -31.91
N SER A 164 11.62 -17.88 -31.55
CA SER A 164 12.17 -18.33 -30.26
C SER A 164 11.65 -17.49 -29.09
N ALA A 165 11.53 -16.17 -29.27
CA ALA A 165 10.96 -15.26 -28.28
C ALA A 165 9.50 -15.60 -28.00
N LEU A 166 8.69 -15.75 -29.06
CA LEU A 166 7.29 -16.19 -28.94
C LEU A 166 7.15 -17.58 -28.31
N SER A 167 8.13 -18.46 -28.46
CA SER A 167 8.11 -19.77 -27.82
C SER A 167 8.42 -19.72 -26.32
N ALA A 168 9.14 -18.70 -25.86
CA ALA A 168 9.45 -18.49 -24.44
C ALA A 168 8.22 -18.04 -23.64
N VAL A 169 7.24 -17.40 -24.30
CA VAL A 169 6.00 -16.89 -23.69
C VAL A 169 4.77 -17.78 -23.95
N LYS A 170 4.98 -19.04 -24.36
CA LYS A 170 3.90 -20.03 -24.49
C LYS A 170 3.45 -20.53 -23.12
N LEU A 171 2.13 -20.58 -22.94
CA LEU A 171 1.50 -21.16 -21.76
C LEU A 171 1.61 -22.69 -21.81
N LYS A 172 2.21 -23.29 -20.78
CA LYS A 172 2.48 -24.73 -20.71
C LYS A 172 1.47 -25.41 -19.78
N ARG A 173 0.91 -26.56 -20.19
CA ARG A 173 0.23 -27.44 -19.25
C ARG A 173 1.26 -28.08 -18.32
N PRO A 174 1.00 -28.17 -17.00
CA PRO A 174 1.85 -28.92 -16.08
C PRO A 174 1.88 -30.38 -16.52
N THR A 175 3.03 -30.86 -16.98
CA THR A 175 3.18 -32.26 -17.37
C THR A 175 3.21 -33.13 -16.12
N SER A 176 2.10 -33.81 -15.80
CA SER A 176 2.01 -34.77 -14.68
C SER A 176 2.88 -36.03 -14.87
N ARG A 177 3.57 -36.16 -16.00
CA ARG A 177 4.25 -37.40 -16.43
C ARG A 177 5.52 -37.76 -15.65
N ILE A 178 6.00 -36.90 -14.74
CA ILE A 178 7.18 -37.23 -13.90
C ILE A 178 6.77 -38.01 -12.64
N LEU A 179 5.51 -37.91 -12.22
CA LEU A 179 5.01 -38.57 -11.01
C LEU A 179 5.00 -40.12 -11.10
N PRO A 180 4.56 -40.78 -12.20
CA PRO A 180 4.59 -42.24 -12.26
C PRO A 180 6.01 -42.82 -12.42
N LEU A 181 6.93 -42.08 -13.05
CA LEU A 181 8.33 -42.53 -13.28
C LEU A 181 9.18 -42.41 -12.00
N ALA A 182 8.95 -41.37 -11.19
CA ALA A 182 9.58 -41.22 -9.89
C ALA A 182 9.09 -42.29 -8.88
N ILE A 183 7.81 -42.66 -8.91
CA ILE A 183 7.25 -43.74 -8.07
C ILE A 183 7.80 -45.11 -8.50
N LEU A 184 7.98 -45.37 -9.81
CA LEU A 184 8.58 -46.61 -10.31
C LEU A 184 10.08 -46.71 -9.94
N ALA A 185 10.83 -45.61 -10.03
CA ALA A 185 12.24 -45.54 -9.62
C ALA A 185 12.42 -45.71 -8.10
N LEU A 186 11.50 -45.14 -7.30
CA LEU A 186 11.46 -45.32 -5.85
C LEU A 186 11.10 -46.76 -5.45
N ALA A 187 10.16 -47.40 -6.17
CA ALA A 187 9.81 -48.80 -5.98
C ALA A 187 10.97 -49.76 -6.34
N LEU A 188 11.71 -49.47 -7.42
CA LEU A 188 12.89 -50.25 -7.84
C LEU A 188 14.07 -50.10 -6.87
N THR A 189 14.28 -48.90 -6.32
CA THR A 189 15.34 -48.66 -5.32
C THR A 189 15.01 -49.25 -3.94
N LEU A 190 13.74 -49.25 -3.53
CA LEU A 190 13.27 -49.93 -2.31
C LEU A 190 13.34 -51.47 -2.43
N ALA A 191 13.06 -52.03 -3.62
CA ALA A 191 13.21 -53.46 -3.88
C ALA A 191 14.69 -53.92 -3.88
N ALA A 192 15.61 -53.09 -4.39
CA ALA A 192 17.05 -53.37 -4.42
C ALA A 192 17.74 -53.18 -3.05
N THR A 193 17.27 -52.24 -2.22
CA THR A 193 17.83 -51.99 -0.89
C THR A 193 17.27 -52.93 0.19
N GLY A 194 16.04 -53.43 0.03
CA GLY A 194 15.41 -54.39 0.94
C GLY A 194 16.13 -55.75 1.03
N THR A 195 16.83 -56.19 -0.03
CA THR A 195 17.58 -57.45 -0.05
C THR A 195 18.98 -57.33 0.57
N LEU A 196 19.61 -56.15 0.52
CA LEU A 196 20.91 -55.88 1.16
C LEU A 196 20.79 -55.58 2.66
N ALA A 197 19.71 -54.91 3.07
CA ALA A 197 19.47 -54.56 4.47
C ALA A 197 19.14 -55.77 5.38
N TYR A 198 18.65 -56.88 4.81
CA TYR A 198 18.35 -58.10 5.59
C TYR A 198 19.63 -58.86 6.01
N ARG A 199 20.77 -58.66 5.33
CA ARG A 199 22.02 -59.40 5.58
C ARG A 199 22.99 -58.70 6.55
N PHE A 200 22.83 -57.41 6.83
CA PHE A 200 23.78 -56.64 7.66
C PHE A 200 23.21 -56.12 8.99
N LYS A 201 21.96 -56.49 9.33
CA LYS A 201 21.23 -55.95 10.49
C LYS A 201 21.54 -56.62 11.84
N SER A 202 22.67 -57.32 11.99
CA SER A 202 23.06 -57.94 13.27
C SER A 202 24.36 -57.42 13.88
N ALA A 203 25.08 -56.49 13.24
CA ALA A 203 26.35 -55.98 13.79
C ALA A 203 26.42 -54.44 13.98
N ALA A 204 25.78 -53.62 13.14
CA ALA A 204 26.01 -52.16 13.14
C ALA A 204 25.02 -51.32 13.98
N GLN A 205 23.92 -51.90 14.49
CA GLN A 205 22.88 -51.12 15.19
C GLN A 205 23.23 -50.72 16.62
N ARG A 206 24.35 -51.19 17.19
CA ARG A 206 24.75 -50.84 18.56
C ARG A 206 25.72 -49.66 18.67
N GLU A 207 26.35 -49.21 17.57
CA GLU A 207 27.26 -48.04 17.60
C GLU A 207 26.62 -46.75 17.04
N ILE A 208 25.72 -46.82 16.05
CA ILE A 208 25.13 -45.61 15.42
C ILE A 208 24.08 -44.92 16.33
N ALA A 209 23.48 -45.65 17.27
CA ALA A 209 22.50 -45.09 18.21
C ALA A 209 23.13 -44.13 19.23
N ALA A 210 24.43 -44.27 19.52
CA ALA A 210 25.14 -43.37 20.44
C ALA A 210 25.61 -42.07 19.76
N ALA A 211 25.95 -42.11 18.46
CA ALA A 211 26.41 -40.93 17.70
C ALA A 211 25.26 -40.05 17.16
N SER A 212 24.09 -40.65 16.88
CA SER A 212 22.91 -39.93 16.35
C SER A 212 22.13 -39.13 17.41
N GLY A 213 22.31 -39.44 18.69
CA GLY A 213 21.70 -38.69 19.80
C GLY A 213 22.25 -37.27 19.94
N ALA A 214 23.55 -37.07 19.72
CA ALA A 214 24.19 -35.75 19.81
C ALA A 214 23.90 -34.86 18.58
N MET A 215 23.82 -35.46 17.38
CA MET A 215 23.58 -34.72 16.13
C MET A 215 22.11 -34.28 15.94
N ASN A 216 21.15 -35.03 16.50
CA ASN A 216 19.73 -34.69 16.47
C ASN A 216 19.34 -33.58 17.45
N VAL A 217 20.10 -33.36 18.53
CA VAL A 217 19.87 -32.24 19.46
C VAL A 217 20.38 -30.93 18.85
N VAL A 218 21.54 -30.96 18.18
CA VAL A 218 22.11 -29.78 17.50
C VAL A 218 21.25 -29.35 16.30
N THR A 219 20.79 -30.29 15.46
CA THR A 219 19.94 -29.95 14.31
C THR A 219 18.54 -29.46 14.70
N LYS A 220 17.91 -30.04 15.74
CA LYS A 220 16.62 -29.53 16.25
C LYS A 220 16.76 -28.11 16.82
N SER A 221 17.83 -27.84 17.57
CA SER A 221 18.08 -26.50 18.10
C SER A 221 18.36 -25.46 17.00
N ALA A 222 19.01 -25.85 15.89
CA ALA A 222 19.26 -24.95 14.76
C ALA A 222 17.97 -24.62 13.98
N VAL A 223 17.11 -25.63 13.75
CA VAL A 223 15.82 -25.43 13.08
C VAL A 223 14.85 -24.61 13.94
N GLU A 224 14.80 -24.87 15.24
CA GLU A 224 13.98 -24.08 16.18
C GLU A 224 14.47 -22.64 16.27
N LEU A 225 15.79 -22.41 16.27
CA LEU A 225 16.37 -21.06 16.25
C LEU A 225 16.08 -20.32 14.94
N GLU A 226 16.13 -21.00 13.80
CA GLU A 226 15.84 -20.40 12.50
C GLU A 226 14.36 -20.04 12.35
N LYS A 227 13.46 -20.91 12.83
CA LYS A 227 12.03 -20.63 12.92
C LYS A 227 11.75 -19.45 13.85
N ALA A 228 12.38 -19.41 15.03
CA ALA A 228 12.24 -18.29 15.97
C ALA A 228 12.74 -16.96 15.35
N ARG A 229 13.81 -16.99 14.55
CA ARG A 229 14.31 -15.81 13.81
C ARG A 229 13.35 -15.36 12.70
N GLN A 230 12.75 -16.29 11.96
CA GLN A 230 11.75 -15.95 10.94
C GLN A 230 10.51 -15.32 11.56
N GLU A 231 10.00 -15.90 12.65
CA GLU A 231 8.88 -15.33 13.40
C GLU A 231 9.22 -13.95 13.99
N ALA A 232 10.42 -13.77 14.52
CA ALA A 232 10.89 -12.48 15.02
C ALA A 232 10.97 -11.41 13.92
N ARG A 233 11.44 -11.78 12.72
CA ARG A 233 11.48 -10.89 11.54
C ARG A 233 10.08 -10.52 11.06
N ALA A 234 9.18 -11.49 10.98
CA ALA A 234 7.79 -11.24 10.58
C ALA A 234 7.09 -10.28 11.55
N LYS A 235 7.21 -10.53 12.86
CA LYS A 235 6.69 -9.63 13.91
C LYS A 235 7.24 -8.23 13.79
N PHE A 236 8.56 -8.11 13.62
CA PHE A 236 9.20 -6.81 13.46
C PHE A 236 8.71 -6.08 12.21
N ARG A 237 8.53 -6.76 11.08
CA ARG A 237 7.98 -6.15 9.86
C ARG A 237 6.57 -5.63 10.08
N THR A 238 5.71 -6.41 10.73
CA THR A 238 4.35 -5.95 11.09
C THR A 238 4.38 -4.74 12.04
N GLU A 239 5.27 -4.73 13.03
CA GLU A 239 5.42 -3.58 13.94
C GLU A 239 5.97 -2.35 13.23
N PHE A 240 6.92 -2.54 12.31
CA PHE A 240 7.48 -1.50 11.46
C PHE A 240 6.41 -0.87 10.57
N ASP A 241 5.66 -1.70 9.83
CA ASP A 241 4.59 -1.24 8.93
C ASP A 241 3.50 -0.50 9.72
N ARG A 242 3.12 -1.01 10.90
CA ARG A 242 2.17 -0.36 11.81
C ARG A 242 2.68 1.01 12.28
N ALA A 243 3.93 1.08 12.74
CA ALA A 243 4.54 2.33 13.20
C ALA A 243 4.66 3.34 12.05
N GLN A 244 4.94 2.88 10.84
CA GLN A 244 4.99 3.72 9.65
C GLN A 244 3.60 4.26 9.27
N ALA A 245 2.56 3.43 9.32
CA ALA A 245 1.18 3.87 9.10
C ALA A 245 0.72 4.89 10.17
N GLU A 246 1.06 4.66 11.45
CA GLU A 246 0.74 5.61 12.52
C GLU A 246 1.48 6.95 12.36
N LEU A 247 2.72 6.90 11.86
CA LEU A 247 3.49 8.08 11.55
C LEU A 247 2.90 8.88 10.38
N ARG A 248 2.33 8.20 9.38
CA ARG A 248 1.69 8.83 8.20
C ARG A 248 0.29 9.36 8.48
N GLY A 249 -0.44 8.77 9.42
CA GLY A 249 -1.82 9.16 9.70
C GLY A 249 -1.96 10.58 10.25
N ARG A 250 -2.73 11.42 9.56
CA ARG A 250 -3.21 12.73 10.05
C ARG A 250 -4.71 12.90 9.84
N VAL A 251 -5.29 13.90 10.48
CA VAL A 251 -6.60 14.45 10.10
C VAL A 251 -6.33 15.62 9.14
N PRO A 252 -7.13 15.81 8.08
CA PRO A 252 -6.98 16.95 7.18
C PRO A 252 -7.02 18.27 7.97
N PRO A 253 -5.98 19.12 7.89
CA PRO A 253 -5.90 20.37 8.65
C PRO A 253 -7.13 21.26 8.52
N GLN A 254 -7.73 21.35 7.32
CA GLN A 254 -8.94 22.16 7.11
C GLN A 254 -10.14 21.65 7.89
N VAL A 255 -10.35 20.33 7.91
CA VAL A 255 -11.46 19.70 8.65
C VAL A 255 -11.27 19.90 10.15
N GLN A 256 -10.05 19.69 10.65
CA GLN A 256 -9.73 19.84 12.07
C GLN A 256 -9.90 21.28 12.56
N VAL A 257 -9.37 22.26 11.80
CA VAL A 257 -9.52 23.69 12.11
C VAL A 257 -10.98 24.15 11.99
N GLY A 258 -11.73 23.62 11.03
CA GLY A 258 -13.17 23.86 10.89
C GLY A 258 -13.92 23.52 12.18
N ASN A 259 -13.74 22.30 12.68
CA ASN A 259 -14.41 21.84 13.90
C ASN A 259 -14.01 22.66 15.15
N TRP A 260 -12.72 23.00 15.29
CA TRP A 260 -12.29 23.87 16.40
C TRP A 260 -12.92 25.27 16.33
N LEU A 261 -13.00 25.86 15.14
CA LEU A 261 -13.65 27.16 14.93
C LEU A 261 -15.16 27.10 15.15
N ASP A 262 -15.80 25.97 14.88
CA ASP A 262 -17.23 25.80 15.11
C ASP A 262 -17.56 25.77 16.60
N VAL A 263 -16.70 25.21 17.45
CA VAL A 263 -16.83 25.35 18.92
C VAL A 263 -16.74 26.83 19.32
N VAL A 264 -15.73 27.57 18.83
CA VAL A 264 -15.61 29.01 19.13
C VAL A 264 -16.86 29.79 18.74
N ARG A 265 -17.47 29.49 17.57
CA ARG A 265 -18.68 30.17 17.11
C ARG A 265 -19.93 29.84 17.93
N GLN A 266 -19.97 28.67 18.55
CA GLN A 266 -21.09 28.21 19.37
C GLN A 266 -21.03 28.74 20.81
N LEU A 267 -19.88 29.25 21.24
CA LEU A 267 -19.74 29.87 22.56
C LEU A 267 -20.49 31.21 22.60
N PRO A 268 -21.39 31.42 23.58
CA PRO A 268 -21.99 32.72 23.80
C PRO A 268 -20.97 33.69 24.41
N ASP A 269 -21.17 34.99 24.20
CA ASP A 269 -20.32 36.04 24.78
C ASP A 269 -20.31 35.95 26.33
N ALA A 270 -21.43 35.56 26.95
CA ALA A 270 -21.55 35.29 28.38
C ALA A 270 -22.74 34.37 28.70
N VAL A 271 -22.67 33.65 29.82
CA VAL A 271 -23.78 32.89 30.42
C VAL A 271 -23.97 33.37 31.86
N SER A 272 -25.10 34.03 32.16
CA SER A 272 -25.40 34.54 33.52
C SER A 272 -24.24 35.33 34.16
N GLY A 273 -23.53 36.11 33.34
CA GLY A 273 -22.38 36.95 33.73
C GLY A 273 -21.03 36.23 33.82
N TRP A 274 -20.96 34.94 33.50
CA TRP A 274 -19.71 34.19 33.31
C TRP A 274 -19.25 34.31 31.86
N ASN A 275 -17.99 34.67 31.64
CA ASN A 275 -17.43 34.88 30.30
C ASN A 275 -16.46 33.74 29.96
N PRO A 276 -16.47 33.22 28.72
CA PRO A 276 -15.42 32.32 28.28
C PRO A 276 -14.12 33.12 28.13
N VAL A 277 -13.02 32.62 28.69
CA VAL A 277 -11.71 33.33 28.67
C VAL A 277 -10.67 32.61 27.83
N ALA A 278 -10.71 31.28 27.83
CA ALA A 278 -9.80 30.44 27.07
C ALA A 278 -10.48 29.17 26.59
N MET A 279 -9.97 28.60 25.51
CA MET A 279 -10.36 27.30 25.00
C MET A 279 -9.11 26.53 24.58
N GLU A 280 -9.04 25.25 24.95
CA GLU A 280 -7.99 24.32 24.56
C GLU A 280 -8.60 23.08 23.91
N CYS A 281 -8.25 22.83 22.65
CA CYS A 281 -8.73 21.70 21.87
C CYS A 281 -7.62 20.69 21.60
N SER A 282 -8.03 19.42 21.64
CA SER A 282 -7.29 18.25 21.17
C SER A 282 -8.02 17.65 19.95
N LEU A 283 -7.58 16.47 19.49
CA LEU A 283 -8.27 15.70 18.46
C LEU A 283 -9.63 15.12 18.92
N ALA A 284 -9.88 15.00 20.21
CA ALA A 284 -11.09 14.32 20.72
C ALA A 284 -12.09 15.29 21.37
N GLN A 285 -11.60 16.40 21.93
CA GLN A 285 -12.42 17.32 22.71
C GLN A 285 -11.80 18.71 22.77
N CYS A 286 -12.64 19.72 22.97
CA CYS A 286 -12.28 21.06 23.41
C CYS A 286 -12.66 21.24 24.89
N LYS A 287 -11.83 21.95 25.64
CA LYS A 287 -12.11 22.40 27.00
C LYS A 287 -12.20 23.92 26.99
N VAL A 288 -13.27 24.46 27.54
CA VAL A 288 -13.53 25.90 27.61
C VAL A 288 -13.46 26.31 29.06
N SER A 289 -12.61 27.28 29.36
CA SER A 289 -12.46 27.87 30.67
C SER A 289 -13.30 29.14 30.73
N TRP A 290 -14.16 29.20 31.75
CA TRP A 290 -15.05 30.31 32.04
C TRP A 290 -14.56 31.03 33.29
N GLN A 291 -14.64 32.36 33.27
CA GLN A 291 -14.29 33.20 34.41
C GLN A 291 -15.51 34.02 34.84
N ARG A 292 -15.68 34.15 36.16
CA ARG A 292 -16.76 34.95 36.74
C ARG A 292 -16.57 36.43 36.43
N GLY A 293 -17.56 37.05 35.81
CA GLY A 293 -17.61 38.50 35.65
C GLY A 293 -17.92 39.24 36.97
N PRO A 294 -17.69 40.55 37.04
CA PRO A 294 -17.85 41.34 38.27
C PRO A 294 -19.28 41.37 38.83
N TYR A 295 -20.28 41.09 37.99
CA TYR A 295 -21.71 41.12 38.34
C TYR A 295 -22.36 39.73 38.36
N ALA A 296 -21.59 38.66 38.16
CA ALA A 296 -22.09 37.29 38.23
C ALA A 296 -22.13 36.78 39.67
N ASP A 297 -23.21 36.09 40.01
CA ASP A 297 -23.32 35.31 41.23
C ASP A 297 -22.52 34.01 41.11
N ALA A 298 -21.98 33.50 42.22
CA ALA A 298 -21.24 32.24 42.22
C ALA A 298 -22.15 31.06 41.85
N LEU A 299 -23.42 31.10 42.28
CA LEU A 299 -24.39 30.05 41.99
C LEU A 299 -24.81 30.00 40.52
N SER A 300 -24.67 31.08 39.76
CA SER A 300 -24.99 31.05 38.33
C SER A 300 -23.99 30.23 37.49
N ALA A 301 -22.90 29.75 38.10
CA ALA A 301 -22.00 28.77 37.49
C ALA A 301 -22.73 27.49 37.02
N PHE A 302 -23.82 27.10 37.69
CA PHE A 302 -24.61 25.93 37.31
C PHE A 302 -25.42 26.11 36.02
N ASP A 303 -25.55 27.35 35.52
CA ASP A 303 -26.22 27.63 34.24
C ASP A 303 -25.34 27.26 33.04
N ILE A 304 -24.03 27.03 33.24
CA ILE A 304 -23.11 26.61 32.19
C ILE A 304 -23.33 25.12 31.88
N PRO A 305 -23.84 24.76 30.69
CA PRO A 305 -24.25 23.37 30.41
C PRO A 305 -23.06 22.40 30.46
N GLY A 306 -23.14 21.40 31.33
CA GLY A 306 -22.05 20.42 31.50
C GLY A 306 -20.76 21.01 32.09
N GLY A 307 -20.83 22.22 32.67
CA GLY A 307 -19.71 22.86 33.36
C GLY A 307 -19.36 22.13 34.66
N VAL A 308 -18.06 22.00 34.92
CA VAL A 308 -17.48 21.52 36.17
C VAL A 308 -16.88 22.71 36.90
N ILE A 309 -17.48 23.08 38.03
CA ILE A 309 -17.00 24.16 38.88
C ILE A 309 -15.66 23.74 39.50
N LYS A 310 -14.63 24.55 39.31
CA LYS A 310 -13.30 24.32 39.92
C LYS A 310 -13.16 25.11 41.21
N ASP A 311 -13.62 26.35 41.18
CA ASP A 311 -13.66 27.27 42.32
C ASP A 311 -14.74 28.34 42.09
N ASP A 312 -14.88 29.28 43.03
CA ASP A 312 -15.88 30.37 43.01
C ASP A 312 -15.73 31.37 41.85
N THR A 313 -14.67 31.23 41.04
CA THR A 313 -14.31 32.13 39.94
C THR A 313 -14.05 31.42 38.62
N HIS A 314 -13.95 30.10 38.59
CA HIS A 314 -13.62 29.30 37.40
C HIS A 314 -14.53 28.08 37.20
N VAL A 315 -15.01 27.92 35.97
CA VAL A 315 -15.74 26.74 35.50
C VAL A 315 -15.07 26.19 34.25
N GLU A 316 -14.92 24.87 34.16
CA GLU A 316 -14.46 24.20 32.94
C GLU A 316 -15.61 23.45 32.28
N GLN A 317 -15.80 23.66 30.98
CA GLN A 317 -16.77 22.93 30.17
C GLN A 317 -16.04 22.08 29.13
N ALA A 318 -16.44 20.82 28.97
CA ALA A 318 -15.90 19.94 27.94
C ALA A 318 -16.86 19.85 26.75
N TRP A 319 -16.31 19.94 25.54
CA TRP A 319 -17.01 19.83 24.28
C TRP A 319 -16.43 18.65 23.50
N ALA A 320 -17.21 17.59 23.29
CA ALA A 320 -16.77 16.46 22.48
C ALA A 320 -16.71 16.87 21.00
N LEU A 321 -15.64 16.47 20.31
CA LEU A 321 -15.53 16.65 18.87
C LEU A 321 -15.92 15.35 18.16
N ASP A 322 -16.44 15.49 16.94
CA ASP A 322 -16.72 14.35 16.08
C ASP A 322 -15.45 13.57 15.77
N LYS A 323 -15.60 12.26 15.56
CA LYS A 323 -14.49 11.43 15.11
C LYS A 323 -14.10 11.83 13.70
N PHE A 324 -12.80 11.96 13.48
CA PHE A 324 -12.23 12.33 12.20
C PHE A 324 -11.75 11.08 11.46
N ASP A 325 -12.02 11.04 10.16
CA ASP A 325 -11.33 10.12 9.27
C ASP A 325 -9.87 10.55 9.13
N LYS A 326 -8.97 9.56 9.19
CA LYS A 326 -7.54 9.77 9.00
C LYS A 326 -7.19 9.61 7.53
N GLU A 327 -6.27 10.45 7.07
CA GLU A 327 -5.63 10.36 5.77
C GLU A 327 -4.11 10.23 5.91
N ASP A 328 -3.45 9.84 4.82
CA ASP A 328 -1.99 9.80 4.76
C ASP A 328 -1.40 11.19 4.53
N LEU A 329 -0.38 11.53 5.31
CA LEU A 329 0.44 12.73 5.15
C LEU A 329 1.18 12.74 3.81
N PRO A 330 1.38 13.92 3.20
CA PRO A 330 2.25 14.07 2.03
C PRO A 330 3.66 13.55 2.30
N ALA A 331 4.16 12.68 1.42
CA ALA A 331 5.50 12.11 1.57
C ALA A 331 6.58 13.19 1.37
N THR A 332 7.24 13.61 2.45
CA THR A 332 8.39 14.52 2.41
C THR A 332 9.66 13.80 2.87
N PRO A 333 10.69 13.66 2.02
CA PRO A 333 11.90 12.94 2.38
C PRO A 333 12.75 13.66 3.43
N PHE A 334 13.53 12.91 4.22
CA PHE A 334 14.46 13.45 5.22
C PHE A 334 15.43 14.50 4.68
N SER A 335 15.85 14.36 3.42
CA SER A 335 16.78 15.30 2.76
C SER A 335 16.21 16.72 2.69
N GLU A 336 14.90 16.88 2.78
CA GLU A 336 14.21 18.17 2.67
C GLU A 336 14.04 18.87 4.02
N GLU A 337 14.62 18.36 5.11
CA GLU A 337 14.53 18.95 6.46
C GLU A 337 14.85 20.45 6.46
N GLN A 338 15.98 20.84 5.85
CA GLN A 338 16.40 22.23 5.77
C GLN A 338 15.43 23.08 4.94
N ARG A 339 14.95 22.55 3.80
CA ARG A 339 14.00 23.26 2.94
C ARG A 339 12.67 23.48 3.65
N LEU A 340 12.20 22.51 4.42
CA LEU A 340 10.98 22.65 5.21
C LEU A 340 11.13 23.75 6.28
N GLN A 341 12.26 23.75 7.00
CA GLN A 341 12.58 24.80 7.99
C GLN A 341 12.65 26.20 7.35
N PHE A 342 13.30 26.33 6.19
CA PHE A 342 13.30 27.58 5.42
C PHE A 342 11.90 27.99 4.97
N THR A 343 11.05 27.02 4.60
CA THR A 343 9.68 27.29 4.18
C THR A 343 8.84 27.80 5.36
N PHE A 344 8.95 27.21 6.54
CA PHE A 344 8.30 27.74 7.75
C PHE A 344 8.76 29.15 8.08
N LYS A 345 10.07 29.43 7.99
CA LYS A 345 10.58 30.79 8.18
C LYS A 345 10.00 31.78 7.15
N ALA A 346 9.96 31.41 5.87
CA ALA A 346 9.40 32.24 4.82
C ALA A 346 7.89 32.51 5.01
N ILE A 347 7.13 31.51 5.49
CA ILE A 347 5.71 31.67 5.84
C ILE A 347 5.57 32.62 7.04
N ALA A 348 6.37 32.42 8.09
CA ALA A 348 6.36 33.27 9.27
C ALA A 348 6.61 34.75 8.92
N GLU A 349 7.61 35.01 8.07
CA GLU A 349 7.94 36.36 7.59
C GLU A 349 6.83 36.94 6.70
N ARG A 350 6.33 36.16 5.73
CA ARG A 350 5.32 36.62 4.76
C ARG A 350 3.99 36.99 5.40
N TYR A 351 3.55 36.21 6.38
CA TYR A 351 2.23 36.39 7.01
C TYR A 351 2.31 37.02 8.41
N HIS A 352 3.52 37.37 8.87
CA HIS A 352 3.77 37.88 10.22
C HIS A 352 3.22 36.96 11.32
N TRP A 353 3.41 35.65 11.15
CA TRP A 353 3.04 34.64 12.14
C TRP A 353 4.22 34.30 13.02
N SER A 354 3.98 33.95 14.29
CA SER A 354 5.02 33.39 15.14
C SER A 354 5.03 31.87 14.94
N ILE A 355 5.99 31.36 14.18
CA ILE A 355 6.17 29.93 13.96
C ILE A 355 7.42 29.47 14.70
N GLN A 356 7.24 28.51 15.61
CA GLN A 356 8.30 27.80 16.31
C GLN A 356 8.30 26.36 15.80
N ALA A 357 9.40 25.93 15.20
CA ALA A 357 9.59 24.57 14.74
C ALA A 357 10.82 23.98 15.45
N ASP A 358 10.61 22.92 16.23
CA ASP A 358 11.69 22.26 16.96
C ASP A 358 12.57 21.47 16.00
N ARG A 359 13.82 21.20 16.39
CA ARG A 359 14.68 20.27 15.65
C ARG A 359 14.05 18.88 15.67
N PRO A 360 13.92 18.18 14.53
CA PRO A 360 13.19 16.93 14.50
C PRO A 360 14.04 15.81 15.11
N ALA A 361 13.39 14.94 15.90
CA ALA A 361 13.99 13.77 16.50
C ALA A 361 13.70 12.52 15.64
N ASP A 362 14.62 11.56 15.69
CA ASP A 362 14.45 10.28 14.99
C ASP A 362 13.33 9.47 15.64
N VAL A 363 12.45 8.92 14.80
CA VAL A 363 11.43 7.96 15.21
C VAL A 363 11.98 6.58 14.89
N GLN A 364 12.19 5.77 15.94
CA GLN A 364 12.84 4.47 15.83
C GLN A 364 11.89 3.34 16.26
N VAL A 365 12.00 2.20 15.59
CA VAL A 365 11.33 0.95 15.97
C VAL A 365 12.39 -0.01 16.45
N ALA A 366 12.24 -0.47 17.71
CA ALA A 366 13.17 -1.43 18.30
C ALA A 366 12.99 -2.82 17.66
N PRO A 367 14.08 -3.59 17.47
CA PRO A 367 13.97 -4.97 17.03
C PRO A 367 13.25 -5.82 18.08
N SER A 368 12.49 -6.82 17.64
CA SER A 368 11.84 -7.79 18.54
C SER A 368 12.88 -8.65 19.29
N ASP A 369 12.51 -9.20 20.45
CA ASP A 369 13.41 -9.91 21.39
C ASP A 369 14.24 -11.05 20.74
N GLY A 370 13.78 -11.63 19.62
CA GLY A 370 14.49 -12.66 18.85
C GLY A 370 15.57 -12.13 17.89
N MET A 371 15.74 -10.81 17.81
CA MET A 371 16.73 -10.10 17.00
C MET A 371 17.69 -9.26 17.87
N ALA A 372 18.00 -9.76 19.05
CA ALA A 372 18.97 -9.14 19.96
C ALA A 372 20.30 -8.85 19.23
N GLY A 373 20.76 -7.61 19.31
CA GLY A 373 22.01 -7.13 18.69
C GLY A 373 21.84 -6.34 17.39
N LEU A 374 20.64 -6.27 16.79
CA LEU A 374 20.37 -5.34 15.70
C LEU A 374 20.11 -3.92 16.25
N PRO A 375 20.59 -2.86 15.58
CA PRO A 375 20.23 -1.49 15.93
C PRO A 375 18.75 -1.23 15.65
N ALA A 376 18.15 -0.30 16.39
CA ALA A 376 16.79 0.17 16.11
C ALA A 376 16.72 0.76 14.69
N ALA A 377 15.64 0.49 13.97
CA ALA A 377 15.43 1.00 12.63
C ALA A 377 14.76 2.37 12.70
N THR A 378 15.36 3.39 12.10
CA THR A 378 14.72 4.71 11.95
C THR A 378 13.65 4.62 10.86
N ILE A 379 12.42 5.00 11.18
CA ILE A 379 11.29 5.03 10.23
C ILE A 379 10.98 6.43 9.71
N GLY A 380 11.39 7.44 10.49
CA GLY A 380 10.90 8.80 10.34
C GLY A 380 11.72 9.79 11.15
N LYS A 381 11.43 11.07 10.91
CA LYS A 381 11.76 12.13 11.86
C LYS A 381 10.52 12.92 12.20
N ARG A 382 10.46 13.43 13.41
CA ARG A 382 9.32 14.20 13.93
C ARG A 382 9.80 15.42 14.70
N GLY A 383 9.30 16.59 14.35
CA GLY A 383 9.57 17.84 15.08
C GLY A 383 8.28 18.49 15.55
N GLY A 384 8.32 19.14 16.72
CA GLY A 384 7.22 19.96 17.21
C GLY A 384 7.03 21.20 16.34
N LEU A 385 5.77 21.60 16.17
CA LEU A 385 5.38 22.82 15.48
C LEU A 385 4.39 23.59 16.35
N ARG A 386 4.67 24.87 16.58
CA ARG A 386 3.73 25.79 17.23
C ARG A 386 3.59 27.06 16.39
N VAL A 387 2.36 27.41 16.07
CA VAL A 387 2.03 28.60 15.28
C VAL A 387 1.11 29.49 16.08
N SER A 388 1.52 30.72 16.35
CA SER A 388 0.72 31.71 17.06
C SER A 388 0.43 32.91 16.16
N PHE A 389 -0.81 33.38 16.21
CA PHE A 389 -1.28 34.50 15.42
C PHE A 389 -1.51 35.70 16.36
N GLY A 390 -0.69 36.74 16.26
CA GLY A 390 -0.56 37.79 17.29
C GLY A 390 -1.35 39.10 17.07
N ASP A 391 -2.34 39.13 16.18
CA ASP A 391 -3.07 40.36 15.85
C ASP A 391 -4.57 40.08 15.78
N ALA A 392 -5.33 40.75 16.66
CA ALA A 392 -6.76 40.56 16.88
C ALA A 392 -7.62 40.68 15.60
N ALA A 393 -7.17 41.46 14.63
CA ALA A 393 -7.85 41.56 13.34
C ALA A 393 -7.56 40.33 12.47
N ALA A 394 -8.62 39.74 11.92
CA ALA A 394 -8.57 38.66 10.93
C ALA A 394 -7.94 37.33 11.39
N GLN A 395 -7.93 37.03 12.70
CA GLN A 395 -7.39 35.77 13.24
C GLN A 395 -8.00 34.51 12.61
N VAL A 396 -9.32 34.51 12.39
CA VAL A 396 -10.04 33.40 11.73
C VAL A 396 -9.55 33.21 10.30
N ILE A 397 -9.27 34.29 9.57
CA ILE A 397 -8.77 34.23 8.18
C ILE A 397 -7.35 33.68 8.17
N LYS A 398 -6.48 34.15 9.08
CA LYS A 398 -5.10 33.66 9.21
C LYS A 398 -5.08 32.16 9.55
N LEU A 399 -5.92 31.72 10.48
CA LEU A 399 -6.04 30.31 10.87
C LEU A 399 -6.53 29.43 9.72
N ARG A 400 -7.57 29.85 8.98
CA ARG A 400 -8.03 29.13 7.78
C ARG A 400 -6.93 29.05 6.72
N ARG A 401 -6.21 30.15 6.49
CA ARG A 401 -5.09 30.18 5.55
C ARG A 401 -3.94 29.25 5.98
N PHE A 402 -3.67 29.15 7.28
CA PHE A 402 -2.72 28.19 7.81
C PHE A 402 -3.18 26.75 7.56
N ALA A 403 -4.46 26.44 7.76
CA ALA A 403 -5.01 25.13 7.45
C ALA A 403 -4.90 24.77 5.96
N GLU A 404 -5.20 25.71 5.07
CA GLU A 404 -5.02 25.55 3.61
C GLU A 404 -3.57 25.25 3.23
N LEU A 405 -2.62 25.97 3.84
CA LEU A 405 -1.19 25.70 3.64
C LEU A 405 -0.80 24.34 4.21
N GLY A 406 -1.36 23.95 5.36
CA GLY A 406 -1.10 22.67 6.01
C GLY A 406 -1.45 21.45 5.15
N GLU A 407 -2.35 21.58 4.18
CA GLU A 407 -2.67 20.50 3.23
C GLU A 407 -1.46 20.06 2.40
N THR A 408 -0.58 21.00 2.04
CA THR A 408 0.60 20.73 1.19
C THR A 408 1.87 20.42 1.96
N PHE A 409 1.86 20.60 3.28
CA PHE A 409 2.99 20.31 4.15
C PHE A 409 2.79 19.01 4.93
N PRO A 410 3.87 18.32 5.32
CA PRO A 410 3.77 17.10 6.11
C PRO A 410 3.53 17.42 7.59
N VAL A 411 2.49 18.20 7.88
CA VAL A 411 2.12 18.67 9.21
C VAL A 411 0.86 17.95 9.69
N ARG A 412 0.90 17.50 10.95
CA ARG A 412 -0.23 16.96 11.69
C ARG A 412 -0.54 17.92 12.84
N LEU A 413 -1.78 18.43 12.89
CA LEU A 413 -2.21 19.30 13.98
C LEU A 413 -2.64 18.43 15.18
N THR A 414 -2.18 18.79 16.37
CA THR A 414 -2.44 18.01 17.60
C THR A 414 -3.26 18.79 18.61
N SER A 415 -3.16 20.12 18.58
CA SER A 415 -3.83 20.99 19.54
C SER A 415 -4.15 22.36 18.96
N PHE A 416 -5.13 23.01 19.57
CA PHE A 416 -5.47 24.39 19.30
C PHE A 416 -5.80 25.08 20.61
N SER A 417 -5.38 26.33 20.79
CA SER A 417 -5.81 27.14 21.92
C SER A 417 -6.23 28.52 21.46
N ALA A 418 -7.35 28.98 21.99
CA ALA A 418 -7.83 30.35 21.87
C ALA A 418 -7.82 31.01 23.25
N THR A 419 -7.29 32.22 23.34
CA THR A 419 -7.26 33.03 24.57
C THR A 419 -7.78 34.45 24.29
N GLY A 420 -8.24 35.15 25.32
CA GLY A 420 -8.85 36.48 25.17
C GLY A 420 -10.23 36.41 24.52
N LEU A 421 -10.99 35.35 24.83
CA LEU A 421 -12.34 35.14 24.29
C LEU A 421 -13.34 36.20 24.78
N ASP A 422 -13.12 36.74 25.98
CA ASP A 422 -13.94 37.74 26.66
C ASP A 422 -13.80 39.17 26.09
N SER A 423 -12.62 39.47 25.54
CA SER A 423 -12.20 40.82 25.15
C SER A 423 -12.28 41.05 23.63
N ARG A 424 -12.73 40.05 22.87
CA ARG A 424 -12.73 40.01 21.38
C ARG A 424 -11.35 40.24 20.75
N SER A 425 -10.28 40.26 21.54
CA SER A 425 -8.89 40.25 21.09
C SER A 425 -8.33 38.84 21.19
N TYR A 426 -8.79 37.99 20.29
CA TYR A 426 -8.41 36.59 20.30
C TYR A 426 -6.94 36.41 19.95
N THR A 427 -6.24 35.58 20.71
CA THR A 427 -4.96 34.98 20.29
C THR A 427 -5.18 33.51 20.03
N PHE A 428 -4.92 33.09 18.79
CA PHE A 428 -4.98 31.70 18.39
C PHE A 428 -3.58 31.11 18.37
N THR A 429 -3.43 29.92 18.93
CA THR A 429 -2.20 29.13 18.84
C THR A 429 -2.58 27.73 18.37
N VAL A 430 -1.89 27.23 17.36
CA VAL A 430 -2.03 25.86 16.87
C VAL A 430 -0.75 25.11 17.20
N GLY A 431 -0.91 23.98 17.88
CA GLY A 431 0.16 23.02 18.10
C GLY A 431 0.03 21.84 17.15
N GLY A 432 1.16 21.35 16.69
CA GLY A 432 1.25 20.22 15.79
C GLY A 432 2.64 19.62 15.80
N GLU A 433 2.84 18.73 14.85
CA GLU A 433 4.13 18.14 14.55
C GLU A 433 4.29 18.07 13.05
N TYR A 434 5.52 18.19 12.58
CA TYR A 434 5.85 17.90 11.20
C TYR A 434 6.62 16.59 11.12
N VAL A 435 6.35 15.83 10.08
CA VAL A 435 6.88 14.49 9.87
C VAL A 435 7.72 14.50 8.60
N LEU A 436 8.89 13.88 8.67
CA LEU A 436 9.70 13.56 7.49
C LEU A 436 9.78 12.05 7.39
N TYR A 437 9.94 11.53 6.17
CA TYR A 437 10.06 10.09 5.89
C TYR A 437 11.42 9.74 5.35
N GLN A 438 11.89 8.54 5.72
CA GLN A 438 13.00 7.94 5.03
C GLN A 438 12.47 7.45 3.67
N THR A 439 12.89 8.09 2.58
CA THR A 439 12.71 7.50 1.26
C THR A 439 13.49 6.19 1.25
N GLU A 440 12.84 5.10 0.84
CA GLU A 440 13.51 3.80 0.70
C GLU A 440 14.79 4.00 -0.12
N GLN A 441 15.93 3.68 0.49
CA GLN A 441 17.14 3.48 -0.28
C GLN A 441 16.84 2.29 -1.18
N LYS A 442 16.52 2.56 -2.45
CA LYS A 442 16.61 1.56 -3.52
C LYS A 442 18.06 1.09 -3.52
N ASN A 443 18.32 -0.02 -2.84
CA ASN A 443 19.62 -0.70 -2.83
C ASN A 443 19.79 -1.54 -4.09
#